data_AF-A0A1V5VTZ1-F1
#
_entry.id   AF-A0A1V5VTZ1-F1
#
_cell.length_a   1.000
_cell.length_b   1.000
_cell.length_c   1.000
_cell.angle_alpha   90.00
_cell.angle_beta   90.00
_cell.angle_gamma   90.00
#
_symmetry.space_group_name_H-M   'P 1'
#
loop_
_entity.id
_entity.type
_entity.pdbx_description
1 polymer ?
#
loop_
_entity_poly.entity_id
_entity_poly.type
_entity_poly.pdbx_seq_one_letter_code
_entity_poly.pdbx_strand_id
1 'polypeptide(L)'
;MLELKNITVKEFIELEIKEPYLFAMKYAFAFTTPENTLEIKDVTELEFGFIKDVQYSLENEYTFFEQLKHMEQITSKDIGKMKLTDYCRGASWFIREIYELNKKEAYLLQTNDTWEHAEKFEGLGVYLQKRQIAHQFHCTPQEVDKMTYAICITELYTQKLFSEVERIEMKKHAKL
;
A
#
# COMPACT_ATOMS: atom_id res chain seq x y z
N MET A 1 -26.85 -22.91 -10.86
CA MET A 1 -25.92 -21.82 -11.23
C MET A 1 -26.62 -20.53 -10.82
N LEU A 2 -26.09 -19.77 -9.86
CA LEU A 2 -26.67 -18.48 -9.48
C LEU A 2 -26.29 -17.48 -10.56
N GLU A 3 -27.24 -17.07 -11.41
CA GLU A 3 -27.02 -16.02 -12.40
C GLU A 3 -27.09 -14.67 -11.68
N LEU A 4 -25.93 -14.06 -11.43
CA LEU A 4 -25.85 -12.70 -10.92
C LEU A 4 -26.11 -11.71 -12.05
N LYS A 5 -26.92 -10.69 -11.76
CA LYS A 5 -27.15 -9.59 -12.71
C LYS A 5 -25.87 -8.76 -12.83
N ASN A 6 -25.61 -8.23 -14.03
CA ASN A 6 -24.51 -7.31 -14.25
C ASN A 6 -24.85 -5.90 -13.73
N ILE A 7 -24.68 -5.69 -12.43
CA ILE A 7 -24.99 -4.45 -11.72
C ILE A 7 -23.78 -3.53 -11.58
N THR A 8 -24.04 -2.28 -11.27
CA THR A 8 -23.07 -1.26 -10.88
C THR A 8 -22.71 -1.34 -9.40
N VAL A 9 -21.64 -0.65 -8.99
CA VAL A 9 -21.28 -0.51 -7.57
C VAL A 9 -22.39 0.18 -6.79
N LYS A 10 -23.01 1.24 -7.34
CA LYS A 10 -24.12 1.92 -6.68
C LYS A 10 -25.31 0.98 -6.46
N GLU A 11 -25.72 0.26 -7.51
CA GLU A 11 -26.80 -0.72 -7.40
C GLU A 11 -26.47 -1.80 -6.35
N PHE A 12 -25.22 -2.26 -6.28
CA PHE A 12 -24.77 -3.21 -5.27
C PHE A 12 -24.91 -2.67 -3.84
N ILE A 13 -24.51 -1.43 -3.59
CA ILE A 13 -24.63 -0.79 -2.27
C ILE A 13 -26.11 -0.73 -1.84
N GLU A 14 -27.00 -0.45 -2.78
CA GLU A 14 -28.45 -0.31 -2.56
C GLU A 14 -29.19 -1.67 -2.46
N LEU A 15 -28.54 -2.80 -2.75
CA LEU A 15 -29.17 -4.13 -2.65
C LEU A 15 -29.56 -4.47 -1.21
N GLU A 16 -30.78 -4.96 -1.02
CA GLU A 16 -31.23 -5.50 0.27
C GLU A 16 -30.49 -6.81 0.63
N ILE A 17 -30.26 -7.68 -0.37
CA ILE A 17 -29.59 -8.97 -0.21
C ILE A 17 -28.28 -8.94 -1.00
N LYS A 18 -27.15 -8.99 -0.29
CA LYS A 18 -25.80 -8.84 -0.86
C LYS A 18 -25.01 -10.15 -0.89
N GLU A 19 -25.43 -11.18 -0.16
CA GLU A 19 -24.70 -12.43 0.08
C GLU A 19 -24.25 -13.12 -1.20
N PRO A 20 -25.08 -13.26 -2.25
CA PRO A 20 -24.64 -13.89 -3.49
C PRO A 20 -23.52 -13.12 -4.20
N TYR A 21 -23.58 -11.79 -4.16
CA TYR A 21 -22.56 -10.92 -4.74
C TYR A 21 -21.29 -10.92 -3.90
N LEU A 22 -21.40 -10.85 -2.57
CA LEU A 22 -20.25 -10.94 -1.66
C LEU A 22 -19.51 -12.27 -1.84
N PHE A 23 -20.24 -13.37 -2.01
CA PHE A 23 -19.64 -14.67 -2.33
C PHE A 23 -18.90 -14.64 -3.67
N ALA A 24 -19.51 -14.10 -4.73
CA ALA A 24 -18.87 -14.03 -6.04
C ALA A 24 -17.66 -13.09 -6.06
N MET A 25 -17.74 -11.93 -5.39
CA MET A 25 -16.63 -10.98 -5.25
C MET A 25 -15.42 -11.62 -4.57
N LYS A 26 -15.64 -12.59 -3.68
CA LYS A 26 -14.58 -13.29 -2.97
C LYS A 26 -13.98 -14.46 -3.74
N TYR A 27 -14.78 -15.18 -4.53
CA TYR A 27 -14.38 -16.49 -5.08
C TYR A 27 -14.47 -16.63 -6.60
N ALA A 28 -15.26 -15.81 -7.29
CA ALA A 28 -15.48 -15.97 -8.72
C ALA A 28 -14.41 -15.23 -9.53
N PHE A 29 -13.77 -15.94 -10.48
CA PHE A 29 -12.73 -15.41 -11.36
C PHE A 29 -13.14 -14.11 -12.08
N ALA A 30 -14.40 -13.98 -12.46
CA ALA A 30 -14.92 -12.78 -13.13
C ALA A 30 -14.79 -11.50 -12.27
N PHE A 31 -14.75 -11.63 -10.94
CA PHE A 31 -14.56 -10.51 -10.02
C PHE A 31 -13.13 -10.41 -9.51
N THR A 32 -12.42 -11.53 -9.37
CA THR A 32 -11.11 -11.58 -8.70
C THR A 32 -9.92 -11.47 -9.65
N THR A 33 -10.11 -11.60 -10.97
CA THR A 33 -9.00 -11.50 -11.94
C THR A 33 -8.43 -10.08 -11.97
N PRO A 34 -7.17 -9.86 -11.54
CA PRO A 34 -6.63 -8.52 -11.40
C PRO A 34 -6.41 -7.84 -12.77
N GLU A 35 -7.07 -6.70 -13.00
CA GLU A 35 -6.92 -5.86 -14.19
C GLU A 35 -7.08 -4.38 -13.82
N ASN A 36 -6.28 -3.47 -14.40
CA ASN A 36 -6.34 -2.02 -14.11
C ASN A 36 -7.54 -1.32 -14.77
N THR A 37 -8.74 -1.81 -14.52
CA THR A 37 -10.01 -1.25 -15.00
C THR A 37 -10.32 0.12 -14.39
N LEU A 38 -9.71 0.46 -13.24
CA LEU A 38 -9.83 1.75 -12.57
C LEU A 38 -8.91 2.82 -13.16
N GLU A 39 -8.04 2.47 -14.13
CA GLU A 39 -7.08 3.38 -14.75
C GLU A 39 -6.22 4.13 -13.71
N ILE A 40 -5.84 3.42 -12.65
CA ILE A 40 -4.96 3.96 -11.61
C ILE A 40 -3.57 4.09 -12.24
N LYS A 41 -2.93 5.24 -11.99
CA LYS A 41 -1.54 5.50 -12.39
C LYS A 41 -0.56 4.54 -11.70
N ASP A 42 0.73 4.65 -12.02
CA ASP A 42 1.76 3.87 -11.32
C ASP A 42 1.64 4.07 -9.79
N VAL A 43 1.54 2.97 -9.05
CA VAL A 43 1.35 2.99 -7.59
C VAL A 43 2.51 3.66 -6.87
N THR A 44 3.70 3.68 -7.46
CA THR A 44 4.89 4.34 -6.89
C THR A 44 4.83 5.86 -7.00
N GLU A 45 3.96 6.41 -7.86
CA GLU A 45 3.69 7.84 -7.99
C GLU A 45 2.58 8.34 -7.06
N LEU A 46 1.97 7.45 -6.27
CA LEU A 46 1.01 7.83 -5.25
C LEU A 46 1.72 8.40 -4.01
N GLU A 47 0.96 9.17 -3.22
CA GLU A 47 1.45 9.77 -1.99
C GLU A 47 1.91 8.70 -1.00
N PHE A 48 3.06 8.93 -0.36
CA PHE A 48 3.66 7.99 0.58
C PHE A 48 2.71 7.70 1.75
N GLY A 49 2.08 8.74 2.30
CA GLY A 49 1.10 8.59 3.38
C GLY A 49 -0.07 7.71 2.97
N PHE A 50 -0.63 7.94 1.78
CA PHE A 50 -1.70 7.11 1.23
C PHE A 50 -1.28 5.64 1.10
N ILE A 51 -0.09 5.35 0.55
CA ILE A 51 0.40 3.98 0.44
C ILE A 51 0.58 3.34 1.82
N LYS A 52 1.12 4.07 2.81
CA LYS A 52 1.28 3.57 4.18
C LYS A 52 -0.06 3.27 4.85
N ASP A 53 -1.07 4.10 4.64
CA ASP A 53 -2.42 3.88 5.16
C ASP A 53 -3.05 2.63 4.53
N VAL A 54 -2.91 2.45 3.20
CA VAL A 54 -3.39 1.25 2.50
C VAL A 54 -2.66 -0.02 2.97
N GLN A 55 -1.33 0.04 3.11
CA GLN A 55 -0.52 -1.06 3.64
C GLN A 55 -1.03 -1.47 5.03
N TYR A 56 -1.24 -0.50 5.91
CA TYR A 56 -1.80 -0.74 7.24
C TYR A 56 -3.20 -1.36 7.17
N SER A 57 -4.11 -0.82 6.35
CA SER A 57 -5.45 -1.39 6.18
C SER A 57 -5.43 -2.83 5.69
N LEU A 58 -4.51 -3.18 4.78
CA LEU A 58 -4.37 -4.54 4.24
C LEU A 58 -3.82 -5.55 5.24
N GLU A 59 -3.00 -5.10 6.20
CA GLU A 59 -2.54 -5.94 7.32
C GLU A 59 -3.64 -6.13 8.38
N ASN A 60 -4.63 -5.25 8.38
CA ASN A 60 -5.81 -5.29 9.22
C ASN A 60 -7.05 -5.74 8.42
N GLU A 61 -8.24 -5.60 9.01
CA GLU A 61 -9.49 -5.92 8.33
C GLU A 61 -9.82 -4.89 7.25
N TYR A 62 -9.32 -5.07 6.02
CA TYR A 62 -9.60 -4.15 4.91
C TYR A 62 -11.02 -4.31 4.37
N THR A 63 -11.92 -3.46 4.82
CA THR A 63 -13.34 -3.55 4.46
C THR A 63 -13.62 -3.03 3.05
N PHE A 64 -14.73 -3.46 2.47
CA PHE A 64 -15.19 -2.98 1.16
C PHE A 64 -15.38 -1.46 1.11
N PHE A 65 -15.87 -0.84 2.20
CA PHE A 65 -16.06 0.61 2.26
C PHE A 65 -14.76 1.39 2.36
N GLU A 66 -13.78 0.89 3.11
CA GLU A 66 -12.43 1.49 3.13
C GLU A 66 -11.77 1.35 1.76
N GLN A 67 -11.91 0.20 1.11
CA GLN A 67 -11.44 0.00 -0.24
C GLN A 67 -12.05 1.01 -1.22
N LEU A 68 -13.38 1.22 -1.16
CA LEU A 68 -14.04 2.22 -1.98
C LEU A 68 -13.45 3.62 -1.74
N LYS A 69 -13.33 4.03 -0.47
CA LYS A 69 -12.77 5.34 -0.10
C LYS A 69 -11.36 5.52 -0.64
N HIS A 70 -10.51 4.51 -0.56
CA HIS A 70 -9.15 4.58 -1.10
C HIS A 70 -9.15 4.63 -2.63
N MET A 71 -9.98 3.84 -3.30
CA MET A 71 -10.06 3.86 -4.77
C MET A 71 -10.53 5.23 -5.27
N GLU A 72 -11.52 5.85 -4.62
CA GLU A 72 -12.04 7.18 -4.99
C GLU A 72 -10.98 8.28 -4.93
N GLN A 73 -9.93 8.13 -4.11
CA GLN A 73 -8.84 9.10 -4.00
C GLN A 73 -7.84 9.03 -5.15
N ILE A 74 -7.76 7.89 -5.84
CA ILE A 74 -6.68 7.59 -6.79
C ILE A 74 -7.16 7.32 -8.23
N THR A 75 -8.47 7.21 -8.45
CA THR A 75 -9.07 7.10 -9.77
C THR A 75 -9.85 8.36 -10.14
N SER A 76 -9.86 8.69 -11.44
CA SER A 76 -10.75 9.72 -11.99
C SER A 76 -12.12 9.17 -12.39
N LYS A 77 -12.35 7.86 -12.29
CA LYS A 77 -13.60 7.21 -12.69
C LYS A 77 -14.69 7.41 -11.65
N ASP A 78 -15.93 7.53 -12.12
CA ASP A 78 -17.12 7.50 -11.26
C ASP A 78 -17.41 6.05 -10.83
N ILE A 79 -16.85 5.65 -9.69
CA ILE A 79 -16.94 4.29 -9.16
C ILE A 79 -18.39 3.83 -9.03
N GLY A 80 -19.30 4.71 -8.61
CA GLY A 80 -20.72 4.37 -8.46
C GLY A 80 -21.37 3.89 -9.76
N LYS A 81 -20.91 4.38 -10.91
CA LYS A 81 -21.40 3.98 -12.24
C LYS A 81 -20.65 2.80 -12.85
N MET A 82 -19.52 2.40 -12.29
CA MET A 82 -18.75 1.26 -12.79
C MET A 82 -19.51 -0.04 -12.56
N LYS A 83 -19.34 -1.00 -13.47
CA LYS A 83 -19.80 -2.38 -13.22
C LYS A 83 -19.07 -2.93 -12.01
N LEU A 84 -19.80 -3.65 -11.16
CA LEU A 84 -19.25 -4.23 -9.93
C LEU A 84 -18.07 -5.17 -10.25
N THR A 85 -18.17 -5.93 -11.34
CA THR A 85 -17.07 -6.78 -11.84
C THR A 85 -15.82 -5.96 -12.14
N ASP A 86 -15.97 -4.86 -12.88
CA ASP A 86 -14.84 -4.02 -13.27
C ASP A 86 -14.21 -3.38 -12.04
N TYR A 87 -15.02 -2.85 -11.11
CA TYR A 87 -14.52 -2.34 -9.84
C TYR A 87 -13.71 -3.40 -9.07
N CYS A 88 -14.25 -4.61 -8.90
CA CYS A 88 -13.57 -5.68 -8.16
C CYS A 88 -12.25 -6.09 -8.81
N ARG A 89 -12.18 -6.15 -10.14
CA ARG A 89 -10.95 -6.46 -10.88
C ARG A 89 -9.91 -5.36 -10.73
N GLY A 90 -10.34 -4.10 -10.77
CA GLY A 90 -9.52 -2.91 -10.53
C GLY A 90 -8.94 -2.90 -9.12
N ALA A 91 -9.79 -3.14 -8.13
CA ALA A 91 -9.35 -3.17 -6.74
C ALA A 91 -8.43 -4.37 -6.46
N SER A 92 -8.70 -5.54 -7.07
CA SER A 92 -7.81 -6.72 -7.01
C SER A 92 -6.45 -6.45 -7.65
N TRP A 93 -6.41 -5.70 -8.76
CA TRP A 93 -5.16 -5.23 -9.37
C TRP A 93 -4.38 -4.33 -8.44
N PHE A 94 -5.02 -3.29 -7.89
CA PHE A 94 -4.34 -2.35 -7.00
C PHE A 94 -3.79 -3.06 -5.76
N ILE A 95 -4.58 -3.92 -5.11
CA ILE A 95 -4.14 -4.72 -3.96
C ILE A 95 -2.94 -5.58 -4.32
N ARG A 96 -2.94 -6.23 -5.49
CA ARG A 96 -1.79 -7.01 -5.98
C ARG A 96 -0.55 -6.13 -6.12
N GLU A 97 -0.68 -4.94 -6.72
CA GLU A 97 0.44 -4.01 -6.85
C GLU A 97 1.00 -3.58 -5.48
N ILE A 98 0.13 -3.32 -4.49
CA ILE A 98 0.57 -3.02 -3.12
C ILE A 98 1.28 -4.23 -2.48
N TYR A 99 0.82 -5.46 -2.68
CA TYR A 99 1.54 -6.64 -2.19
C TYR A 99 2.93 -6.79 -2.82
N GLU A 100 3.05 -6.56 -4.12
CA GLU A 100 4.36 -6.59 -4.79
C GLU A 100 5.27 -5.45 -4.30
N LEU A 101 4.68 -4.27 -4.03
CA LEU A 101 5.37 -3.14 -3.42
C LEU A 101 5.91 -3.51 -2.02
N ASN A 102 5.10 -4.13 -1.18
CA ASN A 102 5.48 -4.55 0.17
C ASN A 102 6.63 -5.56 0.15
N LYS A 103 6.62 -6.52 -0.79
CA LYS A 103 7.73 -7.47 -0.97
C LYS A 103 9.03 -6.76 -1.33
N LYS A 104 8.97 -5.79 -2.25
CA LYS A 104 10.14 -5.00 -2.65
C LYS A 104 10.64 -4.14 -1.50
N GLU A 105 9.75 -3.44 -0.80
CA GLU A 105 10.09 -2.62 0.37
C GLU A 105 10.75 -3.47 1.46
N ALA A 106 10.15 -4.60 1.82
CA ALA A 106 10.70 -5.51 2.81
C ALA A 106 12.10 -5.99 2.43
N TYR A 107 12.31 -6.37 1.16
CA TYR A 107 13.63 -6.77 0.66
C TYR A 107 14.66 -5.62 0.71
N LEU A 108 14.28 -4.43 0.24
CA LEU A 108 15.18 -3.28 0.18
C LEU A 108 15.55 -2.78 1.57
N LEU A 109 14.60 -2.75 2.50
CA LEU A 109 14.77 -2.18 3.83
C LEU A 109 15.08 -3.20 4.93
N GLN A 110 15.17 -4.50 4.59
CA GLN A 110 15.55 -5.54 5.55
C GLN A 110 16.89 -5.20 6.21
N THR A 111 16.95 -5.24 7.53
CA THR A 111 18.20 -5.09 8.28
C THR A 111 18.59 -6.44 8.87
N ASN A 112 19.90 -6.71 8.95
CA ASN A 112 20.44 -7.92 9.58
C ASN A 112 20.75 -7.70 11.08
N ASP A 113 20.30 -6.58 11.65
CA ASP A 113 20.63 -6.24 13.03
C ASP A 113 19.56 -6.75 13.99
N THR A 114 19.98 -7.49 15.00
CA THR A 114 19.22 -7.60 16.24
C THR A 114 19.45 -6.33 17.04
N TRP A 115 18.51 -5.39 16.98
CA TRP A 115 18.51 -4.23 17.86
C TRP A 115 18.19 -4.64 19.30
N GLU A 116 19.16 -4.51 20.21
CA GLU A 116 18.87 -4.46 21.64
C GLU A 116 17.86 -3.31 21.87
N HIS A 117 16.71 -3.63 22.46
CA HIS A 117 15.58 -2.71 22.68
C HIS A 117 14.69 -2.37 21.48
N ALA A 118 14.64 -3.20 20.43
CA ALA A 118 13.66 -3.03 19.33
C ALA A 118 12.21 -2.85 19.84
N GLU A 119 11.86 -3.52 20.94
CA GLU A 119 10.59 -3.40 21.67
C GLU A 119 10.23 -1.96 22.10
N LYS A 120 11.22 -1.10 22.39
CA LYS A 120 10.96 0.31 22.77
C LYS A 120 10.45 1.16 21.60
N PHE A 121 10.57 0.65 20.38
CA PHE A 121 10.15 1.31 19.16
C PHE A 121 8.95 0.62 18.49
N GLU A 122 8.35 -0.34 19.18
CA GLU A 122 7.13 -1.01 18.71
C GLU A 122 6.02 0.01 18.46
N GLY A 123 5.32 -0.13 17.33
CA GLY A 123 4.28 0.81 16.89
C GLY A 123 4.79 2.11 16.24
N LEU A 124 6.09 2.41 16.28
CA LEU A 124 6.65 3.63 15.65
C LEU A 124 7.13 3.43 14.21
N GLY A 125 7.04 2.22 13.65
CA GLY A 125 7.69 1.85 12.37
C GLY A 125 7.54 2.88 11.25
N VAL A 126 6.30 3.20 10.86
CA VAL A 126 6.01 4.20 9.81
C VAL A 126 6.47 5.60 10.23
N TYR A 127 6.29 5.98 11.50
CA TYR A 127 6.75 7.29 12.00
C TYR A 127 8.27 7.43 11.94
N LEU A 128 9.03 6.37 12.25
CA LEU A 128 10.48 6.36 12.16
C LEU A 128 10.96 6.52 10.72
N GLN A 129 10.31 5.85 9.77
CA GLN A 129 10.56 6.06 8.33
C GLN A 129 10.31 7.53 7.95
N LYS A 130 9.14 8.10 8.32
CA LYS A 130 8.82 9.51 8.06
C LYS A 130 9.85 10.45 8.68
N ARG A 131 10.28 10.20 9.92
CA ARG A 131 11.28 11.02 10.63
C ARG A 131 12.65 10.98 9.94
N GLN A 132 13.08 9.83 9.45
CA GLN A 132 14.33 9.66 8.71
C GLN A 132 14.32 10.46 7.41
N ILE A 133 13.23 10.36 6.64
CA ILE A 133 13.06 11.12 5.39
C ILE A 133 12.98 12.62 5.67
N ALA A 134 12.18 13.01 6.68
CA ALA A 134 11.97 14.40 7.07
C ALA A 134 13.28 15.10 7.44
N HIS A 135 14.17 14.41 8.15
CA HIS A 135 15.49 14.91 8.50
C HIS A 135 16.34 15.23 7.25
N GLN A 136 16.35 14.32 6.27
CA GLN A 136 17.11 14.51 5.03
C GLN A 136 16.59 15.69 4.20
N PHE A 137 15.27 15.78 4.04
CA PHE A 137 14.66 16.83 3.20
C PHE A 137 14.37 18.13 3.95
N HIS A 138 14.82 18.26 5.20
CA HIS A 138 14.58 19.43 6.05
C HIS A 138 13.10 19.84 6.12
N CYS A 139 12.22 18.85 6.26
CA CYS A 139 10.77 19.05 6.37
C CYS A 139 10.21 18.36 7.62
N THR A 140 8.90 18.46 7.80
CA THR A 140 8.18 17.77 8.88
C THR A 140 7.76 16.36 8.46
N PRO A 141 7.58 15.42 9.41
CA PRO A 141 7.05 14.09 9.10
C PRO A 141 5.70 14.10 8.37
N GLN A 142 4.87 15.13 8.57
CA GLN A 142 3.57 15.30 7.91
C GLN A 142 3.72 15.76 6.45
N GLU A 143 4.80 16.47 6.11
CA GLU A 143 5.08 16.84 4.72
C GLU A 143 5.56 15.64 3.90
N VAL A 144 6.20 14.67 4.54
CA VAL A 144 6.60 13.39 3.91
C VAL A 144 5.39 12.62 3.40
N ASP A 145 4.22 12.73 4.05
CA ASP A 145 3.02 12.04 3.60
C ASP A 145 2.61 12.40 2.18
N LYS A 146 2.89 13.63 1.76
CA LYS A 146 2.53 14.18 0.45
C LYS A 146 3.61 13.94 -0.62
N MET A 147 4.76 13.41 -0.23
CA MET A 147 5.81 13.04 -1.18
C MET A 147 5.40 11.77 -1.92
N THR A 148 5.88 11.58 -3.15
CA THR A 148 5.63 10.32 -3.87
C THR A 148 6.33 9.16 -3.19
N TYR A 149 5.68 8.00 -3.12
CA TYR A 149 6.22 6.79 -2.53
C TYR A 149 7.61 6.42 -3.10
N ALA A 150 7.80 6.54 -4.41
CA ALA A 150 9.08 6.27 -5.08
C ALA A 150 10.25 7.07 -4.47
N ILE A 151 10.07 8.36 -4.22
CA ILE A 151 11.10 9.24 -3.63
C ILE A 151 11.42 8.79 -2.21
N CYS A 152 10.39 8.55 -1.40
CA CYS A 152 10.54 8.15 0.00
C CYS A 152 11.30 6.82 0.16
N ILE A 153 10.94 5.80 -0.62
CA ILE A 153 11.64 4.51 -0.57
C ILE A 153 13.07 4.61 -1.08
N THR A 154 13.30 5.38 -2.15
CA THR A 154 14.66 5.60 -2.68
C THR A 154 15.56 6.23 -1.62
N GLU A 155 15.04 7.20 -0.88
CA GLU A 155 15.78 7.85 0.21
C GLU A 155 16.06 6.88 1.36
N LEU A 156 15.04 6.15 1.85
CA LEU A 156 15.22 5.16 2.91
C LEU A 156 16.27 4.10 2.54
N TYR A 157 16.23 3.63 1.29
CA TYR A 157 17.22 2.67 0.81
C TYR A 157 18.63 3.27 0.70
N THR A 158 18.72 4.53 0.26
CA THR A 158 19.99 5.27 0.20
C THR A 158 20.61 5.42 1.59
N GLN A 159 19.82 5.82 2.60
CA GLN A 159 20.27 5.93 3.99
C GLN A 159 20.73 4.59 4.56
N LYS A 160 20.02 3.50 4.23
CA LYS A 160 20.44 2.15 4.60
C LYS A 160 21.81 1.81 4.00
N LEU A 161 22.02 2.06 2.70
CA LEU A 161 23.30 1.80 2.04
C LEU A 161 24.45 2.61 2.66
N PHE A 162 24.23 3.89 2.96
CA PHE A 162 25.23 4.70 3.67
C PHE A 162 25.58 4.11 5.03
N SER A 163 24.56 3.74 5.82
CA SER A 163 24.75 3.13 7.14
C SER A 163 25.52 1.80 7.07
N GLU A 164 25.28 0.99 6.04
CA GLU A 164 26.00 -0.26 5.82
C GLU A 164 27.49 -0.01 5.51
N VAL A 165 27.78 0.97 4.65
CA VAL A 165 29.16 1.36 4.30
C VAL A 165 29.91 1.89 5.52
N GLU A 166 29.31 2.81 6.28
CA GLU A 166 29.93 3.38 7.49
C GLU A 166 30.30 2.29 8.50
N ARG A 167 29.44 1.30 8.70
CA ARG A 167 29.71 0.17 9.60
C ARG A 167 30.85 -0.72 9.11
N ILE A 168 30.94 -0.95 7.81
CA ILE A 168 32.04 -1.72 7.23
C ILE A 168 33.37 -1.01 7.50
N GLU A 169 33.41 0.31 7.29
CA GLU A 169 34.60 1.12 7.56
C GLU A 169 34.94 1.15 9.06
N MET A 170 33.98 1.36 9.95
CA MET A 170 34.21 1.32 11.41
C MET A 170 34.76 -0.05 11.87
N LYS A 171 34.26 -1.16 11.33
CA LYS A 171 34.76 -2.52 11.65
C LYS A 171 36.19 -2.75 11.16
N LYS A 172 36.61 -2.10 10.07
CA LYS A 172 38.00 -2.15 9.61
C LYS A 172 38.92 -1.38 10.56
N HIS A 173 38.50 -0.20 11.02
CA HIS A 173 39.30 0.64 11.92
C HIS A 173 39.35 0.13 13.37
N ALA A 174 38.33 -0.61 13.83
CA ALA A 174 38.32 -1.22 15.18
C ALA A 174 39.17 -2.51 15.30
N LYS A 175 39.74 -3.02 14.19
CA LYS A 175 40.63 -4.20 14.16
C LYS A 175 42.12 -3.84 14.11
N LEU A 176 42.47 -2.56 14.27
CA LEU A 176 43.83 -2.03 14.44
C LEU A 176 44.03 -1.58 15.88
#